data_AF-A0A117S6M2-F1
#
_entry.id   AF-A0A117S6M2-F1
#
_cell.length_a   1.000
_cell.length_b   1.000
_cell.length_c   1.000
_cell.angle_alpha   90.00
_cell.angle_beta   90.00
_cell.angle_gamma   90.00
#
_symmetry.space_group_name_H-M   'P 1'
#
loop_
_entity.id
_entity.type
_entity.pdbx_description
1 polymer ?
#
loop_
_entity_poly.entity_id
_entity_poly.type
_entity_poly.pdbx_seq_one_letter_code
_entity_poly.pdbx_strand_id
1 'polypeptide(L)'
;MMNFAKLAVMAAAIAATPIAANAAGPAAGATVYGPQGNPVGTIESVADGHVVLDTGKHKVPLGVESFGESEAGPTITVTKEQLDALMDQQIAAANAQRDAALVVGAAVVSADAQPAGTVKEIDADADAVVVERDSGLVTLKREHFAVDGNGALMALFTLEQIDGATVSTGG
;
A
#
# COMPACT_ATOMS: atom_id res chain seq x y z
N MET A 1 10.64 -76.58 -11.28
CA MET A 1 11.97 -76.42 -10.65
C MET A 1 12.24 -74.92 -10.51
N MET A 2 12.15 -74.36 -9.30
CA MET A 2 13.30 -73.99 -8.43
C MET A 2 13.93 -72.62 -8.84
N ASN A 3 13.48 -71.43 -8.40
CA ASN A 3 13.52 -70.75 -7.09
C ASN A 3 14.76 -69.81 -6.88
N PHE A 4 14.55 -68.71 -6.14
CA PHE A 4 15.51 -67.80 -5.47
C PHE A 4 16.24 -66.74 -6.33
N ALA A 5 15.88 -65.45 -6.29
CA ALA A 5 16.10 -64.47 -5.22
C ALA A 5 17.57 -64.03 -5.03
N LYS A 6 17.86 -62.78 -5.44
CA LYS A 6 18.74 -61.75 -4.81
C LYS A 6 19.01 -60.68 -5.88
N LEU A 7 18.39 -59.50 -5.87
CA LEU A 7 18.39 -58.43 -4.86
C LEU A 7 19.80 -57.97 -4.47
N ALA A 8 20.13 -56.76 -4.95
CA ALA A 8 20.79 -55.65 -4.24
C ALA A 8 21.98 -55.04 -5.01
N VAL A 9 21.68 -54.08 -5.89
CA VAL A 9 22.57 -52.94 -6.14
C VAL A 9 22.05 -51.80 -5.27
N MET A 10 22.70 -51.55 -4.13
CA MET A 10 22.62 -50.28 -3.39
C MET A 10 23.27 -49.20 -4.27
N ALA A 11 22.58 -48.10 -4.59
CA ALA A 11 22.43 -46.89 -3.77
C ALA A 11 23.80 -46.33 -3.33
N ALA A 12 24.20 -45.09 -3.61
CA ALA A 12 23.46 -43.90 -3.96
C ALA A 12 24.35 -42.97 -4.80
N ALA A 13 23.87 -42.59 -5.98
CA ALA A 13 24.29 -41.32 -6.56
C ALA A 13 23.40 -40.26 -5.89
N ILE A 14 23.95 -39.61 -4.87
CA ILE A 14 23.44 -38.33 -4.38
C ILE A 14 23.57 -37.38 -5.57
N ALA A 15 22.49 -37.25 -6.33
CA ALA A 15 22.30 -36.12 -7.21
C ALA A 15 22.24 -34.90 -6.30
N ALA A 16 23.40 -34.28 -6.07
CA ALA A 16 23.46 -32.88 -5.72
C ALA A 16 22.84 -32.14 -6.91
N THR A 17 21.52 -31.99 -6.89
CA THR A 17 20.84 -31.00 -7.69
C THR A 17 21.51 -29.68 -7.35
N PRO A 18 22.09 -28.96 -8.33
CA PRO A 18 22.37 -27.56 -8.08
C PRO A 18 21.01 -26.95 -7.76
N ILE A 19 20.82 -26.55 -6.51
CA ILE A 19 19.90 -25.46 -6.20
C ILE A 19 20.36 -24.35 -7.14
N ALA A 20 19.61 -24.18 -8.22
CA ALA A 20 19.68 -22.97 -9.01
C ALA A 20 19.35 -21.88 -8.00
N ALA A 21 20.40 -21.25 -7.47
CA ALA A 21 20.35 -19.92 -6.93
C ALA A 21 19.83 -19.09 -8.10
N ASN A 22 18.51 -18.98 -8.17
CA ASN A 22 17.86 -18.07 -9.09
C ASN A 22 18.38 -16.70 -8.68
N ALA A 23 19.27 -16.15 -9.49
CA ALA A 23 19.56 -14.73 -9.56
C ALA A 23 18.33 -13.99 -10.11
N ALA A 24 17.19 -14.22 -9.48
CA ALA A 24 15.93 -13.55 -9.72
C ALA A 24 15.61 -12.95 -8.37
N GLY A 25 15.58 -11.62 -8.31
CA GLY A 25 15.37 -10.85 -7.10
C GLY A 25 14.07 -11.21 -6.36
N PRO A 26 13.67 -10.43 -5.36
CA PRO A 26 12.52 -10.73 -4.50
C PRO A 26 11.33 -11.24 -5.33
N ALA A 27 10.94 -12.50 -5.13
CA ALA A 27 9.83 -13.11 -5.85
C ALA A 27 8.53 -12.83 -5.12
N ALA A 28 7.42 -12.67 -5.86
CA ALA A 28 6.10 -12.58 -5.25
C ALA A 28 5.81 -13.82 -4.40
N GLY A 29 5.35 -13.61 -3.17
CA GLY A 29 5.13 -14.63 -2.15
C GLY A 29 6.34 -14.95 -1.27
N ALA A 30 7.52 -14.37 -1.51
CA ALA A 30 8.69 -14.61 -0.66
C ALA A 30 8.63 -13.80 0.64
N THR A 31 9.04 -14.43 1.75
CA THR A 31 9.20 -13.77 3.04
C THR A 31 10.50 -12.98 3.03
N VAL A 32 10.42 -11.69 3.37
CA VAL A 32 11.56 -10.79 3.48
C VAL A 32 12.03 -10.74 4.92
N TYR A 33 13.34 -10.81 5.11
CA TYR A 33 13.99 -10.79 6.40
C TYR A 33 14.69 -9.46 6.68
N GLY A 34 14.60 -8.97 7.91
CA GLY A 34 15.23 -7.72 8.33
C GLY A 34 16.70 -7.90 8.73
N PRO A 35 17.36 -6.82 9.19
CA PRO A 35 18.79 -6.83 9.52
C PRO A 35 19.15 -7.76 10.68
N GLN A 36 18.17 -8.20 11.47
CA GLN A 36 18.34 -9.12 12.60
C GLN A 36 17.89 -10.55 12.25
N GLY A 37 17.60 -10.85 10.99
CA GLY A 37 17.07 -12.16 10.55
C GLY A 37 15.60 -12.41 10.93
N ASN A 38 14.91 -11.40 11.47
CA ASN A 38 13.48 -11.49 11.78
C ASN A 38 12.63 -11.29 10.49
N PRO A 39 11.51 -12.00 10.33
CA PRO A 39 10.61 -11.80 9.20
C PRO A 39 9.97 -10.41 9.28
N VAL A 40 10.18 -9.61 8.23
CA VAL A 40 9.65 -8.25 8.10
C VAL A 40 8.27 -8.27 7.44
N GLY A 41 8.08 -9.11 6.44
CA GLY A 41 6.85 -9.19 5.68
C GLY A 41 6.93 -10.18 4.52
N THR A 42 5.87 -10.24 3.74
CA THR A 42 5.78 -11.08 2.53
C THR A 42 5.63 -10.20 1.31
N ILE A 43 6.30 -10.54 0.23
CA ILE A 43 6.15 -9.80 -1.03
C ILE A 43 4.78 -10.14 -1.62
N GLU A 44 3.92 -9.15 -1.75
CA GLU A 44 2.61 -9.30 -2.38
C GLU A 44 2.73 -9.32 -3.90
N SER A 45 3.51 -8.40 -4.45
CA SER A 45 3.68 -8.26 -5.90
C SER A 45 5.01 -7.63 -6.27
N VAL A 46 5.46 -7.90 -7.49
CA VAL A 46 6.67 -7.35 -8.09
C VAL A 46 6.32 -6.90 -9.49
N ALA A 47 6.42 -5.59 -9.75
CA ALA A 47 6.10 -4.98 -11.03
C ALA A 47 7.05 -3.83 -11.33
N ASP A 48 7.55 -3.74 -12.56
CA ASP A 48 8.33 -2.59 -13.04
C ASP A 48 9.54 -2.18 -12.16
N GLY A 49 10.19 -3.15 -11.51
CA GLY A 49 11.31 -2.87 -10.60
C GLY A 49 10.90 -2.39 -9.19
N HIS A 50 9.59 -2.39 -8.90
CA HIS A 50 9.02 -2.12 -7.60
C HIS A 50 8.41 -3.38 -6.99
N VAL A 51 8.55 -3.51 -5.68
CA VAL A 51 8.11 -4.64 -4.87
C VAL A 51 7.15 -4.11 -3.81
N VAL A 52 5.95 -4.66 -3.75
CA VAL A 52 5.01 -4.37 -2.67
C VAL A 52 5.26 -5.35 -1.55
N LEU A 53 5.87 -4.87 -0.46
CA LEU A 53 6.11 -5.65 0.74
C LEU A 53 4.92 -5.49 1.70
N ASP A 54 4.23 -6.58 1.98
CA ASP A 54 3.20 -6.63 3.01
C ASP A 54 3.83 -6.99 4.36
N THR A 55 3.93 -6.00 5.24
CA THR A 55 4.40 -6.20 6.62
C THR A 55 3.37 -6.92 7.49
N GLY A 56 2.13 -7.09 7.01
CA GLY A 56 0.96 -7.56 7.73
C GLY A 56 0.13 -6.43 8.35
N LYS A 57 0.73 -5.24 8.55
CA LYS A 57 0.02 -4.04 9.02
C LYS A 57 -0.17 -3.04 7.87
N HIS A 58 0.90 -2.83 7.09
CA HIS A 58 0.92 -1.91 5.96
C HIS A 58 1.59 -2.52 4.73
N LYS A 59 1.16 -2.05 3.56
CA LYS A 59 1.78 -2.39 2.27
C LYS A 59 2.78 -1.29 1.90
N VAL A 60 4.04 -1.66 1.79
CA VAL A 60 5.14 -0.71 1.55
C VAL A 60 5.70 -0.96 0.16
N PRO A 61 5.54 -0.03 -0.80
CA PRO A 61 6.17 -0.12 -2.10
C PRO A 61 7.65 0.26 -1.96
N LEU A 62 8.53 -0.68 -2.30
CA LEU A 62 9.98 -0.51 -2.23
C LEU A 62 10.61 -0.90 -3.57
N GLY A 63 11.66 -0.20 -3.99
CA GLY A 63 12.42 -0.62 -5.17
C GLY A 63 13.10 -1.98 -4.93
N VAL A 64 13.23 -2.80 -5.98
CA VAL A 64 13.98 -4.07 -5.91
C VAL A 64 15.41 -3.86 -5.39
N GLU A 65 15.98 -2.67 -5.59
CA GLU A 65 17.30 -2.25 -5.10
C GLU A 65 17.42 -2.15 -3.57
N SER A 66 16.29 -1.98 -2.88
CA SER A 66 16.24 -1.97 -1.41
C SER A 66 16.35 -3.38 -0.82
N PHE A 67 16.20 -4.41 -1.65
CA PHE A 67 16.27 -5.80 -1.21
C PHE A 67 17.65 -6.39 -1.52
N GLY A 68 18.30 -6.92 -0.49
CA GLY A 68 19.48 -7.76 -0.63
C GLY A 68 19.11 -9.22 -0.83
N GLU A 69 20.02 -10.02 -1.38
CA GLU A 69 19.87 -11.48 -1.47
C GLU A 69 20.69 -12.17 -0.36
N SER A 70 20.10 -13.18 0.27
CA SER A 70 20.78 -14.04 1.25
C SER A 70 20.41 -15.51 1.02
N GLU A 71 21.17 -16.45 1.59
CA GLU A 71 20.85 -17.89 1.52
C GLU A 71 19.46 -18.23 2.09
N ALA A 72 18.92 -17.40 2.99
CA ALA A 72 17.60 -17.58 3.58
C ALA A 72 16.45 -16.95 2.77
N GLY A 73 16.77 -16.10 1.79
CA GLY A 73 15.80 -15.35 0.99
C GLY A 73 16.09 -13.84 0.91
N PRO A 74 15.15 -13.04 0.37
CA PRO A 74 15.31 -11.60 0.24
C PRO A 74 15.42 -10.94 1.62
N THR A 75 16.33 -9.99 1.75
CA THR A 75 16.62 -9.25 2.98
C THR A 75 16.44 -7.75 2.77
N ILE A 76 16.20 -7.01 3.83
CA ILE A 76 16.12 -5.56 3.81
C ILE A 76 16.90 -4.97 5.00
N THR A 77 17.39 -3.74 4.85
CA THR A 77 18.21 -3.03 5.85
C THR A 77 17.41 -2.42 7.00
N VAL A 78 16.08 -2.46 6.93
CA VAL A 78 15.16 -1.84 7.90
C VAL A 78 14.28 -2.89 8.57
N THR A 79 13.79 -2.60 9.78
CA THR A 79 12.90 -3.53 10.51
C THR A 79 11.43 -3.32 10.13
N LYS A 80 10.60 -4.32 10.41
CA LYS A 80 9.14 -4.20 10.30
C LYS A 80 8.61 -3.00 11.08
N GLU A 81 9.06 -2.86 12.32
CA GLU A 81 8.61 -1.78 13.21
C GLU A 81 9.01 -0.41 12.66
N GLN A 82 10.16 -0.28 12.00
CA GLN A 82 10.58 0.96 11.36
C GLN A 82 9.73 1.29 10.13
N LEU A 83 9.38 0.29 9.32
CA LEU A 83 8.46 0.45 8.19
C LEU A 83 7.06 0.86 8.65
N ASP A 84 6.53 0.16 9.65
CA ASP A 84 5.22 0.45 10.23
C ASP A 84 5.21 1.86 10.84
N ALA A 85 6.22 2.20 11.64
CA ALA A 85 6.33 3.53 12.23
C ALA A 85 6.47 4.64 11.18
N LEU A 86 7.23 4.41 10.11
CA LEU A 86 7.36 5.37 9.02
C LEU A 86 6.02 5.55 8.28
N MET A 87 5.29 4.46 8.04
CA MET A 87 3.98 4.52 7.39
C MET A 87 2.94 5.20 8.29
N ASP A 88 2.91 4.89 9.59
CA ASP A 88 2.06 5.58 10.57
C ASP A 88 2.39 7.08 10.60
N GLN A 89 3.68 7.45 10.58
CA GLN A 89 4.11 8.85 10.50
C GLN A 89 3.67 9.52 9.20
N GLN A 90 3.76 8.82 8.06
CA GLN A 90 3.30 9.33 6.77
C GLN A 90 1.79 9.54 6.76
N ILE A 91 1.02 8.59 7.28
CA ILE A 91 -0.44 8.70 7.42
C ILE A 91 -0.79 9.86 8.36
N ALA A 92 -0.11 9.99 9.49
CA ALA A 92 -0.32 11.08 10.43
C ALA A 92 0.04 12.45 9.82
N ALA A 93 1.13 12.54 9.06
CA ALA A 93 1.53 13.75 8.34
C ALA A 93 0.51 14.08 7.24
N ALA A 94 0.07 13.10 6.46
CA ALA A 94 -0.96 13.27 5.43
C ALA A 94 -2.29 13.74 6.04
N ASN A 95 -2.69 13.18 7.19
CA ASN A 95 -3.86 13.64 7.93
C ASN A 95 -3.68 15.07 8.42
N ALA A 96 -2.53 15.41 9.01
CA ALA A 96 -2.26 16.77 9.47
C ALA A 96 -2.25 17.78 8.31
N GLN A 97 -1.70 17.41 7.15
CA GLN A 97 -1.74 18.24 5.94
C GLN A 97 -3.15 18.38 5.39
N ARG A 98 -3.94 17.30 5.39
CA ARG A 98 -5.37 17.36 5.06
C ARG A 98 -6.10 18.30 5.99
N ASP A 99 -5.95 18.16 7.30
CA ASP A 99 -6.58 19.04 8.28
C ASP A 99 -6.14 20.50 8.12
N ALA A 100 -4.89 20.74 7.74
CA ALA A 100 -4.39 22.08 7.44
C ALA A 100 -4.93 22.66 6.12
N ALA A 101 -5.13 21.82 5.10
CA ALA A 101 -5.70 22.21 3.81
C ALA A 101 -7.23 22.32 3.85
N LEU A 102 -7.88 21.59 4.77
CA LEU A 102 -9.31 21.59 4.99
C LEU A 102 -9.71 22.83 5.79
N VAL A 103 -9.76 23.96 5.10
CA VAL A 103 -10.21 25.25 5.62
C VAL A 103 -11.43 25.73 4.84
N VAL A 104 -12.29 26.50 5.50
CA VAL A 104 -13.39 27.17 4.81
C VAL A 104 -12.82 28.09 3.73
N GLY A 105 -13.32 27.95 2.50
CA GLY A 105 -12.80 28.63 1.30
C GLY A 105 -11.73 27.84 0.54
N ALA A 106 -11.33 26.65 0.99
CA ALA A 106 -10.37 25.81 0.27
C ALA A 106 -10.97 25.27 -1.04
N ALA A 107 -10.23 25.37 -2.13
CA ALA A 107 -10.59 24.71 -3.38
C ALA A 107 -10.36 23.21 -3.27
N VAL A 108 -11.35 22.42 -3.66
CA VAL A 108 -11.34 20.96 -3.66
C VAL A 108 -11.22 20.47 -5.11
N VAL A 109 -10.32 19.53 -5.35
CA VAL A 109 -10.25 18.78 -6.62
C VAL A 109 -10.78 17.35 -6.41
N SER A 110 -11.35 16.73 -7.44
CA SER A 110 -11.75 15.31 -7.41
C SER A 110 -10.53 14.40 -7.62
N ALA A 111 -10.71 13.10 -7.38
CA ALA A 111 -9.70 12.07 -7.66
C ALA A 111 -9.30 11.99 -9.14
N ASP A 112 -10.18 12.44 -10.06
CA ASP A 112 -9.92 12.61 -11.49
C ASP A 112 -9.30 13.98 -11.87
N ALA A 113 -8.83 14.73 -10.87
CA ALA A 113 -8.20 16.05 -11.02
C ALA A 113 -9.10 17.11 -11.68
N GLN A 114 -10.43 17.01 -11.49
CA GLN A 114 -11.39 18.04 -11.89
C GLN A 114 -11.77 18.93 -10.70
N PRO A 115 -12.24 20.17 -10.94
CA PRO A 115 -12.68 21.06 -9.87
C PRO A 115 -13.95 20.51 -9.20
N ALA A 116 -13.78 19.97 -7.98
CA ALA A 116 -14.85 19.44 -7.16
C ALA A 116 -15.55 20.51 -6.29
N GLY A 117 -15.11 21.77 -6.34
CA GLY A 117 -15.78 22.90 -5.70
C GLY A 117 -14.92 23.63 -4.68
N THR A 118 -15.57 24.35 -3.76
CA THR A 118 -14.94 25.09 -2.67
C THR A 118 -15.58 24.71 -1.34
N VAL A 119 -14.80 24.50 -0.29
CA VAL A 119 -15.32 24.21 1.05
C VAL A 119 -16.10 25.42 1.56
N LYS A 120 -17.40 25.27 1.78
CA LYS A 120 -18.28 26.31 2.30
C LYS A 120 -18.31 26.32 3.82
N GLU A 121 -18.36 25.13 4.42
CA GLU A 121 -18.50 24.95 5.85
C GLU A 121 -17.83 23.65 6.28
N ILE A 122 -17.27 23.65 7.49
CA ILE A 122 -16.65 22.49 8.12
C ILE A 122 -17.29 22.34 9.49
N ASP A 123 -18.04 21.27 9.66
CA ASP A 123 -18.59 20.83 10.93
C ASP A 123 -17.62 19.81 11.55
N ALA A 124 -16.84 20.27 12.53
CA ALA A 124 -15.89 19.44 13.24
C ALA A 124 -16.56 18.49 14.26
N ASP A 125 -17.79 18.80 14.69
CA ASP A 125 -18.55 17.99 15.64
C ASP A 125 -19.20 16.78 14.94
N ALA A 126 -19.72 16.98 13.72
CA ALA A 126 -20.31 15.93 12.89
C ALA A 126 -19.32 15.27 11.92
N ASP A 127 -18.05 15.67 11.92
CA ASP A 127 -17.00 15.30 10.96
C ASP A 127 -17.47 15.48 9.49
N ALA A 128 -18.26 16.53 9.24
CA ALA A 128 -18.90 16.81 7.96
C ALA A 128 -18.34 18.08 7.33
N VAL A 129 -18.16 18.07 6.02
CA VAL A 129 -17.56 19.14 5.23
C VAL A 129 -18.51 19.42 4.08
N VAL A 130 -19.04 20.63 4.04
CA VAL A 130 -19.94 21.08 2.98
C VAL A 130 -19.10 21.75 1.90
N VAL A 131 -19.14 21.20 0.70
CA VAL A 131 -18.47 21.72 -0.49
C VAL A 131 -19.52 22.36 -1.39
N GLU A 132 -19.31 23.63 -1.73
CA GLU A 132 -20.12 24.39 -2.67
C GLU A 132 -19.57 24.26 -4.09
N ARG A 133 -20.47 23.93 -5.03
CA ARG A 133 -20.19 23.72 -6.44
C ARG A 133 -21.25 24.40 -7.28
N ASP A 134 -20.96 24.63 -8.56
CA ASP A 134 -21.98 25.08 -9.52
C ASP A 134 -23.14 24.08 -9.68
N SER A 135 -22.88 22.79 -9.47
CA SER A 135 -23.91 21.73 -9.52
C SER A 135 -24.75 21.59 -8.25
N GLY A 136 -24.33 22.20 -7.13
CA GLY A 136 -25.03 22.15 -5.86
C GLY A 136 -24.10 22.06 -4.65
N LEU A 137 -24.70 21.90 -3.46
CA LEU A 137 -23.97 21.65 -2.22
C LEU A 137 -23.77 20.15 -2.03
N VAL A 138 -22.57 19.74 -1.60
CA VAL A 138 -22.25 18.34 -1.29
C VAL A 138 -21.68 18.26 0.11
N THR A 139 -22.24 17.38 0.92
CA THR A 139 -21.70 17.09 2.25
C THR A 139 -20.87 15.82 2.20
N LEU A 140 -19.58 15.95 2.45
CA LEU A 140 -18.62 14.84 2.50
C LEU A 140 -18.00 14.80 3.90
N LYS A 141 -17.56 13.63 4.35
CA LYS A 141 -16.84 13.53 5.62
C LYS A 141 -15.39 13.95 5.47
N ARG A 142 -14.75 14.35 6.57
CA ARG A 142 -13.33 14.73 6.57
C ARG A 142 -12.42 13.59 6.09
N GLU A 143 -12.75 12.35 6.45
CA GLU A 143 -12.03 11.14 6.02
C GLU A 143 -11.99 10.93 4.49
N HIS A 144 -12.90 11.57 3.76
CA HIS A 144 -12.98 11.49 2.30
C HIS A 144 -12.12 12.54 1.59
N PHE A 145 -11.44 13.41 2.33
CA PHE A 145 -10.48 14.37 1.78
C PHE A 145 -9.06 13.92 2.08
N ALA A 146 -8.16 14.24 1.17
CA ALA A 146 -6.71 14.09 1.27
C ALA A 146 -6.04 15.32 0.66
N VAL A 147 -4.71 15.42 0.83
CA VAL A 147 -3.91 16.37 0.06
C VAL A 147 -3.23 15.66 -1.10
N ASP A 148 -3.18 16.30 -2.26
CA ASP A 148 -2.35 15.84 -3.36
C ASP A 148 -0.85 16.10 -3.09
N GLY A 149 0.02 15.63 -3.99
CA GLY A 149 1.47 15.89 -3.88
C GLY A 149 1.88 17.37 -3.98
N ASN A 150 0.95 18.27 -4.34
CA ASN A 150 1.15 19.72 -4.39
C ASN A 150 0.63 20.43 -3.11
N GLY A 151 0.02 19.69 -2.18
CA GLY A 151 -0.61 20.24 -0.98
C GLY A 151 -2.01 20.84 -1.21
N ALA A 152 -2.63 20.58 -2.37
CA ALA A 152 -4.01 20.98 -2.65
C ALA A 152 -4.99 19.96 -2.08
N LEU A 153 -6.15 20.43 -1.64
CA LEU A 153 -7.19 19.57 -1.07
C LEU A 153 -7.89 18.78 -2.19
N MET A 154 -7.88 17.46 -2.07
CA MET A 154 -8.48 16.53 -3.03
C MET A 154 -9.49 15.62 -2.33
N ALA A 155 -10.69 15.48 -2.91
CA ALA A 155 -11.65 14.47 -2.52
C ALA A 155 -11.23 13.11 -3.11
N LEU A 156 -11.32 12.05 -2.31
CA LEU A 156 -11.05 10.66 -2.71
C LEU A 156 -12.15 10.05 -3.60
N PHE A 157 -13.00 10.89 -4.18
CA PHE A 157 -14.10 10.52 -5.05
C PHE A 157 -13.94 11.18 -6.41
N THR A 158 -14.49 10.53 -7.43
CA THR A 158 -14.57 11.15 -8.75
C THR A 158 -15.63 12.25 -8.78
N LEU A 159 -15.51 13.17 -9.72
CA LEU A 159 -16.49 14.24 -9.91
C LEU A 159 -17.90 13.66 -10.08
N GLU A 160 -18.03 12.57 -10.83
CA GLU A 160 -19.30 11.86 -11.04
C GLU A 160 -19.87 11.25 -9.75
N GLN A 161 -19.01 10.75 -8.86
CA GLN A 161 -19.43 10.25 -7.55
C GLN A 161 -19.86 11.40 -6.63
N ILE A 162 -19.14 12.52 -6.67
CA ILE A 162 -19.48 13.73 -5.92
C ILE A 162 -20.80 14.32 -6.44
N ASP A 163 -20.99 14.40 -7.75
CA ASP A 163 -22.24 14.82 -8.39
C ASP A 163 -23.37 13.82 -8.10
N GLY A 164 -23.10 12.51 -8.09
CA GLY A 164 -24.07 11.50 -7.66
C GLY A 164 -24.43 11.61 -6.18
N ALA A 165 -23.54 12.14 -5.34
CA ALA A 165 -23.76 12.40 -3.93
C ALA A 165 -24.43 13.77 -3.64
N THR A 166 -24.62 14.63 -4.64
CA THR A 166 -25.35 15.93 -4.50
C THR A 166 -26.82 15.76 -4.10
N VAL A 167 -27.31 14.52 -3.97
CA VAL A 167 -28.68 14.20 -3.55
C VAL A 167 -28.68 13.31 -2.31
N SER A 168 -28.73 13.93 -1.15
CA SER A 168 -29.75 13.62 -0.12
C SER A 168 -29.66 14.60 1.07
N THR A 169 -30.19 15.80 0.89
CA THR A 169 -30.84 16.53 2.00
C THR A 169 -32.16 17.05 1.46
N GLY A 170 -33.07 16.10 1.26
CA GLY A 170 -34.38 16.33 0.66
C GLY A 170 -35.22 15.08 0.80
N GLY A 171 -35.58 14.76 2.05
CA GLY A 171 -36.55 13.73 2.43
C GLY A 171 -37.10 14.08 3.80
#